data_AF-A0A368EGW3-F1
#
_entry.id   AF-A0A368EGW3-F1
#
_cell.length_a   1.000
_cell.length_b   1.000
_cell.length_c   1.000
_cell.angle_alpha   90.00
_cell.angle_beta   90.00
_cell.angle_gamma   90.00
#
_symmetry.space_group_name_H-M   'P 1'
#
loop_
_entity.id
_entity.type
_entity.pdbx_description
1 polymer ?
#
loop_
_entity_poly.entity_id
_entity_poly.type
_entity_poly.pdbx_seq_one_letter_code
_entity_poly.pdbx_strand_id
1 'polypeptide(L)' 'SKNIRVNAIAPGWFDTEITHDYFQTEHGQNFLQQTPAGRPGEVKDLIGPIIMLASDAGAFVNGVTLPVDGAHTATWI' A
#
# COMPACT_ATOMS: atom_id res chain seq x y z
N SER A 1 9.10 27.39 9.73
CA SER A 1 8.20 26.29 9.29
C SER A 1 7.13 26.09 10.35
N LYS A 2 5.93 25.60 10.00
CA LYS A 2 4.79 25.46 10.95
C LYS A 2 4.88 24.22 11.88
N ASN A 3 6.03 23.55 11.94
CA ASN A 3 6.19 22.24 12.61
C ASN A 3 5.13 21.19 12.21
N ILE A 4 4.77 21.18 10.92
CA ILE A 4 3.82 20.21 10.34
C ILE A 4 4.62 19.29 9.43
N ARG A 5 4.48 17.98 9.62
CA ARG A 5 4.98 16.95 8.69
C ARG A 5 3.87 16.62 7.68
N VAL A 6 4.25 16.43 6.43
CA VAL A 6 3.35 16.07 5.33
C VAL A 6 3.94 14.85 4.63
N ASN A 7 3.16 13.78 4.55
CA ASN A 7 3.53 12.53 3.89
C ASN A 7 2.30 11.98 3.17
N ALA A 8 2.50 11.02 2.27
CA ALA A 8 1.45 10.30 1.57
C ALA A 8 1.65 8.79 1.71
N ILE A 9 0.54 8.05 1.63
CA ILE A 9 0.54 6.60 1.44
C ILE A 9 0.02 6.34 0.04
N ALA A 10 0.70 5.46 -0.69
CA ALA A 10 0.28 4.98 -2.01
C ALA A 10 -0.09 3.50 -1.90
N PRO A 11 -1.38 3.18 -1.64
CA PRO A 11 -1.84 1.80 -1.63
C PRO A 11 -1.71 1.18 -3.03
N GLY A 12 -1.37 -0.10 -3.07
CA GLY A 12 -1.49 -0.93 -4.27
C GLY A 12 -2.92 -1.41 -4.50
N TRP A 13 -3.03 -2.64 -4.97
CA TRP A 13 -4.30 -3.33 -5.20
C TRP A 13 -4.82 -3.95 -3.91
N PHE A 14 -5.91 -3.40 -3.37
CA PHE A 14 -6.52 -3.84 -2.12
C PHE A 14 -7.82 -4.58 -2.38
N ASP A 15 -8.15 -5.57 -1.54
CA ASP A 15 -9.44 -6.25 -1.57
C ASP A 15 -10.52 -5.37 -0.93
N THR A 16 -11.46 -4.93 -1.76
CA THR A 16 -12.56 -4.04 -1.41
C THR A 16 -13.80 -4.46 -2.19
N GLU A 17 -14.96 -3.95 -1.84
CA GLU A 17 -16.22 -4.21 -2.57
C GLU A 17 -16.11 -3.95 -4.08
N ILE A 18 -15.24 -3.02 -4.52
CA ILE A 18 -15.05 -2.66 -5.93
C ILE A 18 -14.11 -3.64 -6.66
N THR A 19 -13.12 -4.19 -5.95
CA THR A 19 -12.02 -4.97 -6.52
C THR A 19 -12.11 -6.47 -6.23
N HIS A 20 -13.01 -6.88 -5.33
CA HIS A 20 -13.16 -8.26 -4.89
C HIS A 20 -13.38 -9.22 -6.05
N ASP A 21 -14.38 -8.92 -6.89
CA ASP A 21 -14.74 -9.76 -8.04
C ASP A 21 -13.61 -9.84 -9.07
N TYR A 22 -12.82 -8.77 -9.23
CA TYR A 22 -11.66 -8.78 -10.12
C TYR A 22 -10.63 -9.83 -9.70
N PHE A 23 -10.33 -9.95 -8.41
CA PHE A 23 -9.40 -10.95 -7.91
C PHE A 23 -9.92 -12.38 -8.06
N GLN A 24 -11.22 -12.60 -8.26
CA GLN A 24 -11.76 -13.93 -8.57
C GLN A 24 -11.59 -14.33 -10.05
N THR A 25 -11.25 -13.38 -10.92
CA THR A 25 -11.02 -13.65 -12.36
C THR A 25 -9.64 -14.26 -12.60
N GLU A 26 -9.46 -14.96 -13.72
CA GLU A 26 -8.15 -15.45 -14.16
C GLU A 26 -7.11 -14.30 -14.30
N HIS A 27 -7.54 -13.14 -14.79
CA HIS A 27 -6.67 -11.97 -14.94
C HIS A 27 -6.21 -11.45 -13.58
N GLY A 28 -7.12 -11.36 -12.60
CA GLY A 28 -6.78 -10.96 -11.24
C GLY A 28 -5.84 -11.97 -10.57
N GLN A 29 -6.08 -13.26 -10.74
CA GLN A 29 -5.20 -14.31 -10.20
C GLN A 29 -3.80 -14.26 -10.84
N ASN A 30 -3.70 -14.05 -12.15
CA ASN A 30 -2.42 -13.88 -12.84
C ASN A 30 -1.67 -12.62 -12.38
N PHE A 31 -2.39 -11.53 -12.14
CA PHE A 31 -1.83 -10.30 -11.57
C PHE A 31 -1.24 -10.55 -10.16
N LEU A 32 -1.96 -11.29 -9.31
CA LEU A 32 -1.48 -11.62 -7.96
C LEU A 32 -0.24 -12.51 -7.98
N GLN A 33 -0.14 -13.45 -8.92
CA GLN A 33 1.06 -14.29 -9.10
C GLN A 33 2.31 -13.48 -9.46
N GLN A 34 2.12 -12.34 -10.15
CA GLN A 34 3.21 -11.45 -10.54
C GLN A 34 3.55 -10.41 -9.46
N THR A 35 2.61 -10.16 -8.54
CA THR A 35 2.84 -9.30 -7.39
C THR A 35 3.67 -10.05 -6.33
N PRO A 36 4.80 -9.50 -5.83
CA PRO A 36 5.67 -10.24 -4.90
C PRO A 36 4.99 -10.70 -3.61
N ALA A 37 4.01 -9.94 -3.12
CA ALA A 37 3.22 -10.34 -1.96
C ALA A 37 2.27 -11.53 -2.22
N GLY A 38 1.96 -11.87 -3.48
CA GLY A 38 1.10 -12.99 -3.86
C GLY A 38 -0.37 -12.85 -3.47
N ARG A 39 -0.80 -11.66 -2.99
CA ARG A 39 -2.15 -11.38 -2.49
C ARG A 39 -2.50 -9.90 -2.66
N PRO A 40 -3.80 -9.55 -2.69
CA PRO A 40 -4.19 -8.16 -2.54
C PRO A 40 -3.86 -7.67 -1.12
N GLY A 41 -3.71 -6.35 -1.00
CA GLY A 41 -3.67 -5.68 0.29
C GLY A 41 -5.01 -5.77 1.01
N GLU A 42 -4.98 -5.75 2.34
CA GLU A 42 -6.17 -5.63 3.18
C GLU A 42 -6.07 -4.35 4.00
N VAL A 43 -7.19 -3.79 4.46
CA VAL A 43 -7.21 -2.56 5.29
C VAL A 43 -6.22 -2.62 6.46
N LYS A 44 -6.02 -3.80 7.06
CA LYS A 44 -5.05 -4.01 8.16
C LYS A 44 -3.60 -3.68 7.79
N ASP A 45 -3.22 -3.81 6.52
CA ASP A 45 -1.87 -3.52 6.02
C ASP A 45 -1.58 -2.01 6.04
N LEU A 46 -2.60 -1.14 6.07
CA LEU A 46 -2.44 0.32 6.15
C LEU A 46 -2.29 0.83 7.59
N ILE A 47 -2.74 0.07 8.59
CA ILE A 47 -2.79 0.52 9.99
C ILE A 47 -1.39 0.86 10.50
N GLY A 48 -0.41 -0.03 10.31
CA GLY A 48 0.97 0.18 10.73
C GLY A 48 1.61 1.42 10.09
N PRO A 49 1.64 1.54 8.75
CA PRO A 49 2.15 2.71 8.05
C PRO A 49 1.49 4.02 8.47
N ILE A 50 0.16 4.04 8.66
CA ILE A 50 -0.57 5.22 9.13
C ILE A 50 -0.10 5.63 10.53
N ILE A 51 -0.06 4.68 11.47
CA ILE A 51 0.38 4.96 12.84
C ILE A 51 1.83 5.44 12.85
N MET A 52 2.72 4.82 12.08
CA MET A 52 4.11 5.25 11.96
C MET A 52 4.20 6.71 11.49
N LEU A 53 3.51 7.07 10.40
CA LEU A 53 3.54 8.44 9.87
C LEU A 53 2.87 9.46 10.80
N ALA A 54 1.86 9.06 11.57
CA ALA A 54 1.14 9.91 12.50
C ALA A 54 1.80 10.06 13.88
N SER A 55 2.72 9.17 14.26
CA SER A 55 3.35 9.12 15.58
C SER A 55 4.80 9.62 15.59
N ASP A 56 5.42 9.60 16.77
CA ASP A 56 6.84 9.91 16.97
C ASP A 56 7.78 8.91 16.26
N ALA A 57 7.30 7.72 15.92
CA ALA A 57 8.07 6.76 15.13
C ALA A 57 8.47 7.33 13.75
N GLY A 58 7.66 8.23 13.19
CA GLY A 58 7.93 8.95 11.95
C GLY A 58 8.46 10.37 12.15
N ALA A 59 9.01 10.73 13.31
CA ALA A 59 9.37 12.10 13.64
C ALA A 59 10.35 12.75 12.65
N PHE A 60 11.22 11.96 12.01
CA PHE A 60 12.17 12.43 11.00
C PHE A 60 11.75 12.11 9.56
N VAL A 61 10.53 11.58 9.36
CA VAL A 61 9.95 11.28 8.05
C VAL A 61 9.03 12.42 7.62
N ASN A 62 9.43 13.14 6.57
CA ASN A 62 8.68 14.25 6.02
C ASN A 62 8.91 14.35 4.51
N GLY A 63 7.82 14.46 3.73
CA GLY A 63 7.84 14.57 2.28
C GLY A 63 7.88 13.23 1.54
N VAL A 64 7.67 12.10 2.22
CA VAL A 64 7.65 10.79 1.55
C VAL A 64 6.27 10.45 0.99
N THR A 65 6.25 9.83 -0.18
CA THR A 65 5.12 8.99 -0.62
C THR A 65 5.52 7.55 -0.38
N LEU A 66 4.88 6.89 0.59
CA LEU A 66 5.21 5.53 1.02
C LEU A 66 4.34 4.52 0.25
N PRO A 67 4.91 3.68 -0.63
CA PRO A 67 4.18 2.57 -1.23
C PRO A 67 3.80 1.55 -0.17
N VAL A 68 2.53 1.14 -0.17
CA VAL A 68 2.01 0.02 0.62
C VAL A 68 1.24 -0.87 -0.35
N ASP A 69 1.98 -1.61 -1.16
CA ASP A 69 1.45 -2.19 -2.41
C ASP A 69 1.92 -3.62 -2.67
N GLY A 70 2.45 -4.30 -1.65
CA GLY A 70 2.99 -5.65 -1.82
C GLY A 70 4.19 -5.73 -2.77
N ALA A 71 4.92 -4.62 -2.92
CA ALA A 71 6.04 -4.43 -3.84
C ALA A 71 5.66 -4.45 -5.34
N HIS A 72 4.38 -4.26 -5.67
CA HIS A 72 3.91 -4.14 -7.05
C HIS A 72 4.67 -3.07 -7.84
N THR A 73 4.90 -1.89 -7.27
CA THR A 73 5.65 -0.81 -7.95
C THR A 73 7.15 -1.06 -8.04
N ALA A 74 7.69 -2.06 -7.33
CA ALA A 74 9.11 -2.41 -7.35
C ALA A 74 9.44 -3.52 -8.37
N THR A 75 8.43 -4.12 -9.00
CA THR A 75 8.64 -5.10 -10.07
C THR A 75 8.76 -4.40 -11.41
N TRP A 76 9.81 -4.73 -12.18
CA TRP A 76 10.07 -4.20 -13.53
C TRP A 76 9.28 -4.95 -14.62
N ILE A 77 7.97 -5.12 -14.42
CA ILE A 77 7.04 -5.66 -15.42
C ILE A 77 5.97 -4.62 -15.75
#